data_AF-A0A969PZH5-F1
#
_entry.id   AF-A0A969PZH5-F1
#
_cell.length_a   1.000
_cell.length_b   1.000
_cell.length_c   1.000
_cell.angle_alpha   90.00
_cell.angle_beta   90.00
_cell.angle_gamma   90.00
#
_symmetry.space_group_name_H-M   'P 1'
#
loop_
_entity.id
_entity.type
_entity.pdbx_description
1 polymer ?
#
loop_
_entity_poly.entity_id
_entity_poly.type
_entity_poly.pdbx_seq_one_letter_code
_entity_poly.pdbx_strand_id
1 'polypeptide(L)'
;DSTQSKTVGFSRIFQIYRGYASSDRASGIKTSKLVREVSQNTASPVRIGSSQEALAGIGGGSRGHFYRVRVVQAPNAGRMARIRQSNQEYLVPYEQLSEKLQQINRQGGKVTSIAQA
;
A
#
# COMPACT_ATOMS: atom_id res chain seq x y z
N ASP A 1 21.15 30.91 -8.97
CA ASP A 1 19.68 30.94 -8.96
C ASP A 1 19.16 29.54 -8.68
N SER A 2 18.94 29.22 -7.40
CA SER A 2 18.53 27.88 -6.95
C SER A 2 17.04 27.71 -7.24
N THR A 3 16.74 27.11 -8.37
CA THR A 3 15.37 26.88 -8.84
C THR A 3 14.54 26.22 -7.75
N GLN A 4 13.45 26.87 -7.36
CA GLN A 4 12.43 26.34 -6.46
C GLN A 4 11.81 25.08 -7.08
N SER A 5 12.46 23.94 -6.91
CA SER A 5 11.87 22.66 -7.29
C SER A 5 10.68 22.43 -6.38
N LYS A 6 9.46 22.49 -6.92
CA LYS A 6 8.24 22.15 -6.18
C LYS A 6 8.46 20.80 -5.50
N THR A 7 8.32 20.73 -4.18
CA THR A 7 8.58 19.54 -3.32
C THR A 7 7.97 18.23 -3.85
N VAL A 8 6.89 18.35 -4.63
CA VAL A 8 6.21 17.24 -5.31
C VAL A 8 7.07 16.52 -6.36
N GLY A 9 8.02 17.20 -7.02
CA GLY A 9 8.89 16.59 -8.02
C GLY A 9 9.84 15.57 -7.40
N PHE A 10 10.40 15.93 -6.23
CA PHE A 10 11.25 15.04 -5.45
C PHE A 10 10.51 13.76 -5.03
N SER A 11 9.28 13.85 -4.55
CA SER A 11 8.57 12.65 -4.09
C SER A 11 8.11 11.73 -5.24
N ARG A 12 7.84 12.30 -6.42
CA ARG A 12 7.46 11.56 -7.63
C ARG A 12 8.59 10.73 -8.23
N ILE A 13 9.85 11.16 -8.12
CA ILE A 13 10.99 10.42 -8.71
C ILE A 13 11.11 9.00 -8.14
N PHE A 14 10.79 8.82 -6.86
CA PHE A 14 10.82 7.54 -6.17
C PHE A 14 9.72 6.56 -6.63
N GLN A 15 8.74 7.00 -7.44
CA GLN A 15 7.79 6.08 -8.08
C GLN A 15 8.34 5.44 -9.34
N ILE A 16 9.20 6.16 -10.06
CA ILE A 16 9.77 5.74 -11.34
C ILE A 16 11.10 5.03 -11.09
N TYR A 17 12.00 5.69 -10.35
CA TYR A 17 13.34 5.19 -10.09
C TYR A 17 13.35 4.31 -8.82
N ARG A 18 13.72 3.04 -8.97
CA ARG A 18 13.75 2.03 -7.89
C ARG A 18 15.16 1.47 -7.63
N GLY A 19 16.19 2.23 -7.97
CA GLY A 19 17.60 1.83 -7.83
C GLY A 19 18.17 1.15 -9.07
N TYR A 20 19.43 0.73 -8.98
CA TYR A 20 20.23 0.26 -10.11
C TYR A 20 19.73 -1.04 -10.77
N ALA A 21 18.97 -1.87 -10.05
CA ALA A 21 18.36 -3.09 -10.58
C ALA A 21 16.92 -2.89 -11.11
N SER A 22 16.55 -1.64 -11.45
CA SER A 22 15.24 -1.32 -12.00
C SER A 22 15.36 -0.80 -13.43
N SER A 23 14.46 -1.24 -14.29
CA SER A 23 14.30 -0.73 -15.66
C SER A 23 12.83 -0.43 -15.92
N ASP A 24 12.55 0.36 -16.97
CA ASP A 24 11.18 0.72 -17.36
C ASP A 24 10.30 -0.52 -17.59
N ARG A 25 10.90 -1.65 -18.00
CA ARG A 25 10.20 -2.92 -18.22
C ARG A 25 10.24 -3.86 -17.02
N ALA A 26 11.23 -3.76 -16.14
CA ALA A 26 11.40 -4.66 -14.98
C ALA A 26 10.21 -4.62 -14.01
N SER A 27 9.48 -3.52 -13.95
CA SER A 27 8.31 -3.37 -13.09
C SER A 27 7.10 -4.21 -13.54
N GLY A 28 7.06 -4.72 -14.78
CA GLY A 28 5.91 -5.46 -15.34
C GLY A 28 4.64 -4.64 -15.59
N ILE A 29 4.58 -3.41 -15.08
CA ILE A 29 3.47 -2.47 -15.25
C ILE A 29 3.63 -1.75 -16.58
N LYS A 30 2.70 -1.99 -17.52
CA LYS A 30 2.67 -1.36 -18.85
C LYS A 30 1.86 -0.06 -18.91
N THR A 31 1.20 0.32 -17.81
CA THR A 31 0.39 1.52 -17.73
C THR A 31 1.23 2.74 -17.40
N SER A 32 0.78 3.92 -17.82
CA SER A 32 1.39 5.19 -17.44
C SER A 32 1.41 5.36 -15.91
N LYS A 33 2.56 5.80 -15.39
CA LYS A 33 2.75 6.15 -13.97
C LYS A 33 2.56 7.65 -13.80
N LEU A 34 2.19 8.09 -12.59
CA LEU A 34 2.10 9.50 -12.20
C LEU A 34 1.04 10.37 -12.90
N VAL A 35 0.12 9.80 -13.70
CA VAL A 35 -0.90 10.58 -14.44
C VAL A 35 -1.75 11.44 -13.50
N ARG A 36 -2.19 10.85 -12.38
CA ARG A 36 -3.01 11.53 -11.39
C ARG A 36 -2.20 12.58 -10.63
N GLU A 37 -0.99 12.25 -10.25
CA GLU A 37 -0.13 13.12 -9.45
C GLU A 37 0.34 14.34 -10.22
N VAL A 38 0.66 14.17 -11.51
CA VAL A 38 1.02 15.27 -12.40
C VAL A 38 -0.19 16.17 -12.67
N SER A 39 -1.35 15.58 -12.99
CA SER A 39 -2.57 16.35 -13.28
C SER A 39 -3.12 17.11 -12.07
N GLN A 40 -3.04 16.52 -10.88
CA GLN A 40 -3.52 17.14 -9.64
C GLN A 40 -2.44 17.95 -8.91
N ASN A 41 -1.22 18.00 -9.44
CA ASN A 41 -0.05 18.56 -8.79
C ASN A 41 0.15 18.04 -7.33
N THR A 42 -0.20 16.78 -7.06
CA THR A 42 -0.10 16.17 -5.73
C THR A 42 1.24 15.45 -5.53
N ALA A 43 1.67 15.30 -4.27
CA ALA A 43 2.87 14.55 -3.89
C ALA A 43 2.61 13.03 -3.89
N SER A 44 3.61 12.24 -4.27
CA SER A 44 3.56 10.78 -4.15
C SER A 44 4.17 10.31 -2.82
N PRO A 45 3.70 9.21 -2.22
CA PRO A 45 4.33 8.66 -1.01
C PRO A 45 5.68 8.04 -1.33
N VAL A 46 6.75 8.45 -0.63
CA VAL A 46 8.09 7.86 -0.80
C VAL A 46 8.10 6.44 -0.21
N ARG A 47 8.46 5.46 -1.03
CA ARG A 47 8.60 4.04 -0.63
C ARG A 47 10.02 3.59 -0.93
N ILE A 48 10.72 3.10 0.08
CA ILE A 48 12.11 2.60 -0.03
C ILE A 48 12.05 1.17 -0.62
N GLY A 49 13.09 0.72 -1.33
CA GLY A 49 13.09 -0.57 -2.04
C GLY A 49 13.14 -1.80 -1.13
N SER A 50 12.72 -2.95 -1.68
CA SER A 50 12.49 -4.30 -1.10
C SER A 50 11.49 -4.43 0.03
N SER A 51 11.51 -3.55 1.01
CA SER A 51 10.42 -3.45 1.98
C SER A 51 9.39 -2.50 1.39
N GLN A 52 8.15 -2.94 1.21
CA GLN A 52 7.05 -2.01 0.87
C GLN A 52 6.71 -1.07 2.03
N GLU A 53 7.68 -0.78 2.89
CA GLU A 53 7.56 0.07 4.06
C GLU A 53 7.32 1.49 3.55
N ALA A 54 6.08 1.94 3.70
CA ALA A 54 5.79 3.35 3.56
C ALA A 54 6.29 3.99 4.86
N LEU A 55 6.90 5.17 4.81
CA LEU A 55 7.10 5.92 6.05
C LEU A 55 5.72 6.15 6.68
N ALA A 56 5.39 5.30 7.65
CA ALA A 56 4.24 5.44 8.50
C ALA A 56 4.46 6.72 9.29
N GLY A 57 3.60 7.73 9.06
CA GLY A 57 3.57 8.90 9.92
C GLY A 57 3.23 8.53 11.36
N ILE A 58 2.98 9.53 12.20
CA ILE A 58 2.72 9.43 13.64
C ILE A 58 1.49 8.54 14.02
N GLY A 59 0.80 7.93 13.06
CA GLY A 59 -0.37 7.07 13.28
C GLY A 59 -0.05 5.63 13.69
N GLY A 60 1.22 5.20 13.75
CA GLY A 60 1.66 3.80 13.96
C GLY A 60 1.37 3.18 15.33
N GLY A 61 0.51 3.78 16.14
CA GLY A 61 0.26 3.34 17.51
C GLY A 61 1.46 3.59 18.43
N SER A 62 1.37 3.08 19.67
CA SER A 62 2.40 3.27 20.70
C SER A 62 3.75 2.65 20.32
N ARG A 63 3.71 1.64 19.44
CA ARG A 63 4.87 0.89 18.95
C ARG A 63 5.40 1.37 17.59
N GLY A 64 4.79 2.39 17.00
CA GLY A 64 5.30 3.05 15.78
C GLY A 64 5.35 2.19 14.52
N HIS A 65 4.74 1.00 14.51
CA HIS A 65 4.80 0.05 13.40
C HIS A 65 3.40 -0.36 12.96
N PHE A 66 3.14 -0.27 11.65
CA PHE A 66 1.94 -0.83 11.04
C PHE A 66 2.22 -2.21 10.47
N TYR A 67 1.16 -3.02 10.46
CA TYR A 67 1.14 -4.29 9.77
C TYR A 67 0.16 -4.21 8.61
N ARG A 68 0.64 -4.64 7.46
CA ARG A 68 -0.13 -4.81 6.24
C ARG A 68 -0.72 -6.21 6.23
N VAL A 69 -2.04 -6.29 6.36
CA VAL A 69 -2.79 -7.54 6.36
C VAL A 69 -3.49 -7.68 5.01
N ARG A 70 -3.08 -8.68 4.23
CA ARG A 70 -3.72 -9.03 2.95
C ARG A 70 -4.73 -10.14 3.17
N VAL A 71 -5.97 -9.90 2.75
CA VAL A 71 -7.13 -10.77 2.98
C VAL A 71 -7.77 -11.13 1.65
N VAL A 72 -8.08 -12.40 1.48
CA VAL A 72 -8.97 -12.89 0.43
C VAL A 72 -10.37 -13.01 1.01
N GLN A 73 -11.33 -12.26 0.47
CA GLN A 73 -12.72 -12.35 0.91
C GLN A 73 -13.41 -13.51 0.19
N ALA A 74 -13.91 -14.49 0.96
CA ALA A 74 -14.71 -15.56 0.43
C ALA A 74 -16.19 -15.10 0.32
N PRO A 75 -16.94 -15.56 -0.70
CA PRO A 75 -18.37 -15.29 -0.77
C PRO A 75 -19.09 -16.01 0.38
N ASN A 76 -19.98 -15.29 1.06
CA ASN A 76 -20.84 -15.89 2.07
C ASN A 76 -21.73 -16.95 1.43
N ALA A 77 -21.73 -18.15 1.99
CA ALA A 77 -22.63 -19.24 1.58
C ALA A 77 -24.08 -18.75 1.67
N GLY A 78 -24.78 -18.69 0.52
CA GLY A 78 -26.17 -18.26 0.43
C GLY A 78 -26.41 -16.85 -0.12
N ARG A 79 -25.37 -16.04 -0.34
CA ARG A 79 -25.47 -14.81 -1.15
C ARG A 79 -24.43 -14.86 -2.25
N MET A 80 -24.88 -15.03 -3.50
CA MET A 80 -24.08 -14.73 -4.69
C MET A 80 -23.86 -13.21 -4.82
N ALA A 81 -23.36 -12.57 -3.77
CA ALA A 81 -22.85 -11.22 -3.88
C ALA A 81 -21.57 -11.33 -4.71
N ARG A 82 -21.64 -10.87 -5.96
CA ARG A 82 -20.49 -10.76 -6.86
C ARG A 82 -19.41 -9.93 -6.15
N ILE A 83 -18.45 -10.60 -5.51
CA ILE A 83 -17.34 -9.94 -4.84
C ILE A 83 -16.56 -9.18 -5.91
N ARG A 84 -16.63 -7.84 -5.86
CA ARG A 84 -15.94 -6.97 -6.82
C ARG A 84 -14.42 -6.96 -6.66
N GLN A 85 -13.92 -7.28 -5.46
CA GLN A 85 -12.50 -7.37 -5.15
C GLN A 85 -12.24 -8.54 -4.20
N SER A 86 -11.68 -9.62 -4.73
CA SER A 86 -11.33 -10.79 -3.93
C SER A 86 -10.17 -10.51 -2.98
N ASN A 87 -9.25 -9.61 -3.34
CA ASN A 87 -8.07 -9.26 -2.56
C ASN A 87 -8.22 -7.87 -1.93
N GLN A 88 -8.13 -7.79 -0.59
CA GLN A 88 -8.15 -6.55 0.18
C GLN A 88 -6.88 -6.41 1.03
N GLU A 89 -6.48 -5.17 1.29
CA GLU A 89 -5.28 -4.83 2.06
C GLU A 89 -5.64 -3.83 3.15
N TYR A 90 -5.26 -4.14 4.38
CA TYR A 90 -5.50 -3.31 5.56
C TYR A 90 -4.18 -2.92 6.21
N LEU A 91 -4.03 -1.65 6.60
CA LEU A 91 -2.94 -1.19 7.48
C LEU A 91 -3.47 -1.13 8.90
N VAL A 92 -2.89 -1.92 9.80
CA VAL A 92 -3.38 -2.11 11.17
C VAL A 92 -2.22 -1.92 12.14
N PRO A 93 -2.34 -1.07 13.18
CA PRO A 93 -1.32 -0.96 14.20
C PRO A 93 -1.25 -2.25 15.03
N TYR A 94 -0.10 -2.54 15.64
CA TYR A 94 0.14 -3.79 16.38
C TYR A 94 -0.95 -4.09 17.41
N GLU A 95 -1.39 -3.06 18.13
CA GLU A 95 -2.36 -3.12 19.22
C GLU A 95 -3.74 -3.60 18.75
N GLN A 96 -4.12 -3.28 17.51
CA GLN A 96 -5.42 -3.64 16.92
C GLN A 96 -5.34 -4.90 16.04
N LEU A 97 -4.15 -5.47 15.84
CA LEU A 97 -3.94 -6.58 14.92
C LEU A 97 -4.77 -7.81 15.30
N SER A 98 -4.78 -8.18 16.57
CA SER A 98 -5.56 -9.32 17.08
C SER A 98 -7.06 -9.14 16.82
N GLU A 99 -7.62 -7.99 17.18
CA GLU A 99 -9.04 -7.69 16.98
C GLU A 99 -9.42 -7.72 15.50
N LYS A 100 -8.55 -7.16 14.64
CA LYS A 100 -8.77 -7.16 13.20
C LYS A 100 -8.76 -8.58 12.62
N LEU A 101 -7.82 -9.44 13.02
CA LEU A 101 -7.76 -10.82 12.56
C LEU A 101 -9.00 -11.62 12.98
N GLN A 102 -9.48 -11.41 14.21
CA GLN A 102 -10.74 -12.02 14.66
C GLN A 102 -11.93 -11.53 13.85
N GLN A 103 -12.00 -10.22 13.57
CA GLN A 103 -13.05 -9.64 12.73
C GLN A 103 -13.04 -10.27 11.32
N ILE A 104 -11.85 -10.41 10.72
CA ILE A 104 -11.69 -11.02 9.39
C ILE A 104 -12.19 -12.48 9.38
N ASN A 105 -11.81 -13.27 10.40
CA ASN A 105 -12.26 -14.65 10.52
C ASN A 105 -13.79 -14.75 10.68
N ARG A 106 -14.41 -13.86 11.48
CA ARG A 106 -15.88 -13.81 11.63
C ARG A 106 -16.60 -13.43 10.34
N GLN A 107 -15.97 -12.63 9.49
CA GLN A 107 -16.49 -12.23 8.18
C GLN A 107 -16.23 -13.26 7.08
N GLY A 108 -15.60 -14.41 7.39
CA GLY A 108 -15.27 -15.46 6.42
C GLY A 108 -14.11 -15.10 5.48
N GLY A 109 -13.31 -14.08 5.81
CA GLY A 109 -12.11 -13.73 5.06
C GLY A 109 -10.93 -14.62 5.43
N LYS A 110 -10.09 -14.97 4.45
CA LYS A 110 -8.84 -15.73 4.67
C LYS A 110 -7.65 -14.79 4.57
N VAL A 111 -6.84 -14.72 5.63
CA VAL A 111 -5.59 -13.94 5.62
C VAL A 111 -4.54 -14.67 4.79
N THR A 112 -3.91 -13.96 3.86
CA THR A 112 -2.88 -14.51 2.95
C THR A 112 -1.48 -14.05 3.33
N SER A 113 -1.34 -12.84 3.87
CA SER A 113 -0.04 -12.29 4.27
C SER A 113 -0.21 -11.25 5.37
N ILE A 114 0.74 -11.24 6.31
CA ILE A 114 0.92 -10.20 7.31
C ILE A 114 2.39 -9.79 7.22
N ALA A 115 2.65 -8.53 6.91
CA ALA A 115 4.00 -7.98 6.83
C ALA A 115 4.07 -6.65 7.55
N GLN A 116 5.20 -6.35 8.17
CA GLN A 116 5.47 -4.99 8.67
C GLN A 116 5.51 -4.01 7.49
N ALA A 117 4.94 -2.83 7.69
CA ALA A 117 4.63 -1.84 6.66
C ALA A 117 5.25 -0.48 6.92
#